data_AF-A0A644VWE1-F1
#
_entry.id   AF-A0A644VWE1-F1
#
_cell.length_a   1.000
_cell.length_b   1.000
_cell.length_c   1.000
_cell.angle_alpha   90.00
_cell.angle_beta   90.00
_cell.angle_gamma   90.00
#
_symmetry.space_group_name_H-M   'P 1'
#
loop_
_entity.id
_entity.type
_entity.pdbx_description
1 polymer ?
#
loop_
_entity_poly.entity_id
_entity_poly.type
_entity_poly.pdbx_seq_one_letter_code
_entity_poly.pdbx_strand_id
1 'polypeptide(L)'
;MYRYSLLGLVGVLFNIPIKRSDHYFCSQFVAEVLIKSEVVSSSKVPQLITTDDLRALVKNDLMYEGVVEPSLISQAMNHAKVS
;
A
#
# COMPACT_ATOMS: atom_id res chain seq x y z
N MET A 1 -11.01 -3.93 -17.14
CA MET A 1 -11.56 -5.27 -16.83
C MET A 1 -11.01 -5.72 -15.47
N TYR A 2 -11.81 -5.60 -14.40
CA TYR A 2 -11.43 -6.03 -13.06
C TYR A 2 -11.46 -7.56 -12.99
N ARG A 3 -10.28 -8.18 -12.93
CA ARG A 3 -10.14 -9.62 -12.82
C ARG A 3 -10.17 -9.98 -11.34
N TYR A 4 -11.37 -10.13 -10.78
CA TYR A 4 -11.55 -10.75 -9.48
C TYR A 4 -11.16 -12.22 -9.59
N SER A 5 -9.96 -12.56 -9.11
CA SER A 5 -9.55 -13.95 -8.99
C SER A 5 -10.42 -14.59 -7.90
N LEU A 6 -11.38 -15.41 -8.31
CA LEU A 6 -12.16 -16.27 -7.41
C LEU A 6 -11.26 -17.06 -6.44
N LEU A 7 -10.03 -17.37 -6.88
CA LEU A 7 -8.94 -17.93 -6.07
C LEU A 7 -8.50 -17.04 -4.87
N GLY A 8 -8.57 -15.72 -4.98
CA GLY A 8 -8.28 -14.78 -3.89
C GLY A 8 -9.35 -14.81 -2.81
N LEU A 9 -10.63 -14.98 -3.20
CA LEU A 9 -11.74 -15.13 -2.27
C LEU A 9 -11.67 -16.48 -1.53
N VAL A 10 -11.28 -17.55 -2.24
CA VAL A 10 -11.04 -18.88 -1.64
C VAL A 10 -9.82 -18.83 -0.71
N GLY A 11 -8.73 -18.14 -1.09
CA GLY A 11 -7.54 -18.00 -0.24
C GLY A 11 -7.79 -17.27 1.10
N VAL A 12 -8.69 -16.28 1.12
CA VAL A 12 -9.12 -15.59 2.35
C VAL A 12 -9.91 -16.52 3.27
N LEU A 13 -10.71 -17.42 2.70
CA LEU A 13 -11.54 -18.37 3.45
C LEU A 13 -10.72 -19.45 4.17
N PHE A 14 -9.50 -19.75 3.71
CA PHE A 14 -8.66 -20.84 4.22
C PHE A 14 -7.58 -20.41 5.24
N ASN A 15 -7.47 -19.13 5.62
CA ASN A 15 -6.57 -18.63 6.66
C ASN A 15 -5.09 -19.09 6.53
N ILE A 16 -4.63 -19.33 5.29
CA ILE A 16 -3.23 -19.64 5.00
C ILE A 16 -2.57 -18.30 4.66
N PRO A 17 -1.51 -17.87 5.37
CA PRO A 17 -0.75 -16.69 4.99
C PRO A 17 -0.03 -17.00 3.67
N ILE A 18 -0.72 -16.80 2.55
CA ILE A 18 -0.16 -16.92 1.22
C ILE A 18 0.88 -15.81 1.12
N LYS A 19 2.15 -16.13 1.38
CA LYS A 19 3.31 -15.38 0.90
C LYS A 19 3.19 -15.29 -0.62
N ARG A 20 2.49 -14.28 -1.13
CA ARG A 20 2.56 -13.89 -2.53
C ARG A 20 3.88 -13.13 -2.71
N SER A 21 4.89 -13.82 -3.22
CA SER A 21 6.20 -13.24 -3.54
C SER A 21 6.12 -12.11 -4.57
N ASP A 22 5.07 -12.08 -5.40
CA ASP A 22 4.97 -11.16 -6.54
C ASP A 22 3.83 -10.13 -6.43
N HIS A 23 3.27 -9.92 -5.24
CA HIS A 23 2.25 -8.87 -5.02
C HIS A 23 2.38 -8.28 -3.62
N TYR A 24 2.89 -7.05 -3.56
CA TYR A 24 2.84 -6.21 -2.36
C TYR A 24 1.51 -5.45 -2.35
N PHE A 25 0.85 -5.42 -1.19
CA PHE A 25 -0.18 -4.41 -0.96
C PHE A 25 0.46 -3.02 -0.89
N CYS A 26 -0.26 -1.97 -1.31
CA CYS A 26 0.25 -0.60 -1.23
C CYS A 26 0.62 -0.22 0.21
N SER A 27 -0.18 -0.63 1.19
CA SER A 27 0.11 -0.43 2.62
C SER A 27 1.36 -1.19 3.07
N GLN A 28 1.55 -2.42 2.60
CA GLN A 28 2.74 -3.23 2.92
C GLN A 28 4.01 -2.58 2.39
N PHE A 29 4.02 -2.13 1.14
CA PHE A 29 5.19 -1.47 0.54
C PHE A 29 5.59 -0.22 1.33
N VAL A 30 4.64 0.68 1.58
CA VAL A 30 4.93 1.93 2.31
C VAL A 30 5.38 1.61 3.74
N ALA A 31 4.72 0.69 4.43
CA ALA A 31 5.10 0.30 5.78
C ALA A 31 6.51 -0.28 5.84
N GLU A 32 6.89 -1.13 4.88
CA GLU A 32 8.23 -1.71 4.81
C GLU A 32 9.31 -0.64 4.58
N VAL A 33 9.06 0.33 3.70
CA VAL A 33 9.98 1.46 3.46
C VAL A 33 10.15 2.30 4.72
N LEU A 34 9.05 2.66 5.39
CA LEU A 34 9.09 3.51 6.59
C LEU A 34 9.78 2.82 7.77
N ILE A 35 9.53 1.53 7.97
CA ILE A 35 10.17 0.73 9.03
C ILE A 35 11.66 0.54 8.74
N LYS A 36 12.03 0.19 7.50
CA LYS A 36 13.45 0.02 7.12
C LYS A 36 14.24 1.33 7.17
N SER A 37 13.57 2.45 6.95
CA SER A 37 14.18 3.79 7.07
C SER A 37 14.19 4.30 8.51
N GLU A 38 13.75 3.49 9.49
CA GLU A 38 13.65 3.83 10.91
C GLU A 38 12.79 5.08 11.20
N VAL A 39 11.90 5.46 10.27
CA VAL A 39 10.99 6.61 10.41
C VAL A 39 9.83 6.28 11.34
N VAL A 40 9.37 5.02 11.32
CA VAL A 40 8.31 4.51 12.20
C VAL A 40 8.66 3.13 12.72
N SER A 41 8.16 2.78 13.90
CA SER A 41 8.24 1.43 14.47
C SER A 41 6.85 0.83 14.62
N SER A 42 6.67 -0.44 14.29
CA SER A 42 5.41 -1.17 14.44
C SER A 42 5.65 -2.53 15.09
N SER A 43 4.70 -2.98 15.91
CA SER A 43 4.67 -4.34 16.45
C SER A 43 4.15 -5.37 15.44
N LYS A 44 3.49 -4.91 14.37
CA LYS A 44 3.00 -5.76 13.27
C LYS A 44 4.06 -5.87 12.18
N VAL A 45 4.17 -7.06 11.57
CA VAL A 45 4.98 -7.24 10.37
C VAL A 45 4.37 -6.45 9.18
N PRO A 46 5.17 -5.92 8.23
CA PRO A 46 4.67 -5.09 7.13
C PRO A 46 3.52 -5.71 6.32
N GLN A 47 3.52 -7.04 6.17
CA GLN A 47 2.48 -7.78 5.45
C GLN A 47 1.09 -7.71 6.10
N LEU A 48 1.03 -7.39 7.40
CA LEU A 48 -0.21 -7.27 8.17
C LEU A 48 -0.57 -5.80 8.48
N ILE A 49 0.20 -4.85 7.96
CA ILE A 49 -0.09 -3.42 8.13
C ILE A 49 -1.15 -3.01 7.11
N THR A 50 -2.30 -2.63 7.64
CA THR A 50 -3.42 -2.11 6.85
C THR A 50 -3.24 -0.61 6.56
N THR A 51 -4.06 -0.05 5.65
CA THR A 51 -4.07 1.38 5.39
C THR A 51 -4.40 2.20 6.63
N ASP A 52 -5.29 1.70 7.50
CA ASP A 52 -5.65 2.38 8.74
C ASP A 52 -4.54 2.28 9.79
N ASP A 53 -3.84 1.15 9.87
CA ASP A 53 -2.62 1.03 10.67
C ASP A 53 -1.56 2.02 10.20
N LEU A 54 -1.38 2.17 8.89
CA LEU A 54 -0.42 3.10 8.31
C LEU A 54 -0.78 4.56 8.66
N ARG A 55 -2.07 4.92 8.59
CA ARG A 55 -2.55 6.22 9.08
C ARG A 55 -2.24 6.40 10.56
N ALA A 56 -2.44 5.39 11.40
CA ALA A 56 -2.13 5.51 12.83
C ALA A 56 -0.62 5.62 13.11
N LEU A 57 0.22 4.95 12.30
CA LEU A 57 1.69 4.95 12.42
C LEU A 57 2.32 6.27 11.98
N VAL A 58 1.77 6.90 10.94
CA VAL A 58 2.26 8.19 10.44
C VAL A 58 1.60 9.30 11.24
N LYS A 59 2.41 10.22 11.78
CA LYS A 59 1.89 11.37 12.52
C LYS A 59 1.02 12.21 11.57
N ASN A 60 -0.29 12.22 11.80
CA ASN A 60 -1.28 12.85 10.92
C ASN A 60 -1.35 14.35 11.15
N ASP A 61 -0.36 15.10 10.67
CA ASP A 61 -0.66 16.48 10.29
C ASP A 61 -1.16 16.42 8.84
N LEU A 62 -2.48 16.44 8.67
CA LEU A 62 -3.12 16.43 7.34
C LEU A 62 -2.69 17.68 6.58
N MET A 63 -1.70 17.52 5.67
CA MET A 63 -1.19 18.63 4.85
C MET A 63 -2.11 18.96 3.68
N TYR A 64 -2.84 17.96 3.16
CA TYR A 64 -3.65 18.10 1.96
C TYR A 64 -4.75 17.02 1.90
N GLU A 65 -5.95 17.43 1.51
CA GLU A 65 -7.08 16.55 1.18
C GLU A 65 -7.80 17.13 -0.05
N GLY A 66 -8.11 16.28 -1.03
CA GLY A 66 -8.77 16.71 -2.25
C GLY A 66 -8.90 15.58 -3.27
N VAL A 67 -9.76 15.76 -4.26
CA VAL A 67 -9.89 14.81 -5.38
C VAL A 67 -8.69 14.99 -6.30
N VAL A 68 -7.97 13.91 -6.58
CA VAL A 68 -6.90 13.93 -7.56
C VAL A 68 -7.52 13.77 -8.94
N GLU A 69 -7.38 14.79 -9.78
CA GLU A 69 -7.87 14.76 -11.15
C GLU A 69 -7.03 13.77 -11.98
N PRO A 70 -7.63 12.75 -12.62
CA PRO A 70 -6.87 11.68 -13.27
C PRO A 70 -5.89 12.16 -14.34
N SER A 71 -6.17 13.27 -15.03
CA SER A 71 -5.26 13.81 -16.04
C SER A 71 -3.97 14.35 -15.44
N LEU A 72 -4.01 14.87 -14.20
CA LEU A 72 -2.83 15.34 -13.47
C LEU A 72 -1.92 14.17 -13.06
N ILE A 73 -2.51 13.02 -12.70
CA ILE A 73 -1.75 11.80 -12.39
C ILE A 73 -1.00 11.32 -13.64
N SER A 74 -1.69 11.29 -14.79
CA SER A 74 -1.08 10.91 -16.06
C SER A 74 0.09 11.83 -16.44
N GLN A 75 -0.06 13.14 -16.27
CA GLN A 75 1.01 14.11 -16.53
C GLN A 75 2.23 13.92 -15.61
N ALA A 76 2.01 13.73 -14.31
CA ALA A 76 3.08 13.49 -13.34
C ALA A 76 3.85 12.18 -13.64
N MET A 77 3.13 11.11 -13.99
CA MET A 77 3.73 9.83 -14.34
C MET A 77 4.54 9.89 -15.65
N ASN A 78 4.14 10.72 -16.61
CA ASN A 78 4.88 10.92 -17.86
C ASN A 78 6.18 11.70 -17.64
N HIS A 79 6.19 12.69 -16.74
CA HIS A 79 7.41 13.41 -16.38
C HIS A 79 8.43 12.55 -15.63
N ALA A 80 7.98 11.65 -14.75
CA ALA A 80 8.86 10.76 -13.99
C ALA A 80 9.56 9.67 -14.85
N LYS A 81 9.09 9.41 -16.07
CA LYS A 81 9.71 8.47 -17.03
C LYS A 81 10.84 9.09 -17.88
N VAL A 82 11.12 10.38 -17.71
CA VAL A 82 12.11 11.12 -18.52
C VAL A 82 13.43 11.37 -17.78
N SER A 83 13.60 10.83 -16.56
CA SER A 83 14.87 10.92 -15.81
C SER A 83 15.51 9.57 -15.53
#